data_AF-A0A6N9Q012-F1
#
_entry.id   AF-A0A6N9Q012-F1
#
_cell.length_a   1.000
_cell.length_b   1.000
_cell.length_c   1.000
_cell.angle_alpha   90.00
_cell.angle_beta   90.00
_cell.angle_gamma   90.00
#
_symmetry.space_group_name_H-M   'P 1'
#
loop_
_entity.id
_entity.type
_entity.pdbx_description
1 polymer ?
#
loop_
_entity_poly.entity_id
_entity_poly.type
_entity_poly.pdbx_seq_one_letter_code
_entity_poly.pdbx_strand_id
1 'polypeptide(L)'
;MTAQKIKHNPRLFLQRAMEIQRRQLLLAMADAVSECRTAESMAAELNRDGETGLLRLAEIWCCLSPGTGGRVLEGRGAELLADVLAQVYACLVLRPLHTPAGMGLYVELLYMMEALMLGEWFD
;
A
#
# COMPACT_ATOMS: atom_id res chain seq x y z
N MET A 1 -8.42 14.36 29.78
CA MET A 1 -9.55 13.98 28.92
C MET A 1 -9.86 12.51 29.14
N THR A 2 -10.97 12.19 29.79
CA THR A 2 -11.44 10.82 29.96
C THR A 2 -12.07 10.34 28.65
N ALA A 3 -11.50 9.30 28.04
CA ALA A 3 -12.06 8.68 26.84
C ALA A 3 -13.49 8.21 27.14
N GLN A 4 -14.48 8.88 26.56
CA GLN A 4 -15.88 8.50 26.66
C GLN A 4 -16.04 7.11 26.03
N LYS A 5 -16.29 6.10 26.87
CA LYS A 5 -16.49 4.71 26.42
C LYS A 5 -17.73 4.66 25.54
N ILE A 6 -17.53 4.57 24.22
CA ILE A 6 -18.61 4.37 23.25
C ILE A 6 -19.23 2.99 23.54
N LYS A 7 -20.43 2.97 24.14
CA LYS A 7 -21.21 1.76 24.41
C LYS A 7 -21.99 1.29 23.17
N HIS A 8 -21.34 1.23 22.01
CA HIS A 8 -21.95 0.68 20.79
C HIS A 8 -21.06 -0.43 20.25
N ASN A 9 -21.66 -1.45 19.63
CA ASN A 9 -20.92 -2.52 18.98
C ASN A 9 -20.19 -1.93 17.76
N PRO A 10 -18.86 -1.71 17.82
CA PRO A 10 -18.13 -1.01 16.76
C PRO A 10 -18.01 -1.88 15.49
N ARG A 11 -18.47 -3.14 15.54
CA ARG A 11 -18.36 -4.11 14.44
C ARG A 11 -19.58 -4.16 13.53
N LEU A 12 -20.68 -3.48 13.86
CA LEU A 12 -21.94 -3.59 13.13
C LEU A 12 -21.78 -3.27 11.62
N PHE A 13 -20.98 -2.26 11.28
CA PHE A 13 -20.70 -1.86 9.90
C PHE A 13 -19.26 -2.09 9.47
N LEU A 14 -18.41 -2.63 10.35
CA LEU A 14 -16.97 -2.75 10.10
C LEU A 14 -16.68 -3.59 8.86
N GLN A 15 -17.35 -4.73 8.70
CA GLN A 15 -17.14 -5.59 7.52
C GLN A 15 -17.50 -4.86 6.22
N ARG A 16 -18.63 -4.15 6.19
CA ARG A 16 -19.06 -3.40 5.01
C ARG A 16 -18.12 -2.22 4.71
N ALA A 17 -17.66 -1.52 5.73
CA ALA A 17 -16.66 -0.46 5.58
C ALA A 17 -15.34 -1.00 5.03
N MET A 18 -14.87 -2.15 5.55
CA MET A 18 -13.67 -2.84 5.06
C MET A 18 -13.79 -3.25 3.59
N GLU A 19 -14.94 -3.77 3.17
CA GLU A 19 -15.17 -4.15 1.77
C GLU A 19 -15.17 -2.94 0.83
N ILE A 20 -15.77 -1.81 1.24
CA ILE A 20 -15.76 -0.57 0.47
C ILE A 20 -14.33 -0.04 0.35
N GLN A 21 -13.63 0.09 1.48
CA GLN A 21 -12.27 0.61 1.53
C GLN A 21 -11.32 -0.25 0.70
N ARG A 22 -11.42 -1.59 0.82
CA ARG A 22 -10.60 -2.52 0.04
C ARG A 22 -10.82 -2.32 -1.46
N ARG A 23 -12.08 -2.18 -1.91
CA ARG A 23 -12.35 -1.96 -3.34
C ARG A 23 -11.74 -0.67 -3.84
N GLN A 24 -11.87 0.42 -3.09
CA GLN A 24 -11.27 1.71 -3.43
C GLN A 24 -9.75 1.60 -3.51
N LEU A 25 -9.12 0.99 -2.50
CA LEU A 25 -7.69 0.78 -2.48
C LEU A 25 -7.22 -0.06 -3.68
N LEU A 26 -7.86 -1.18 -3.99
CA LEU A 26 -7.43 -2.05 -5.09
C LEU A 26 -7.51 -1.35 -6.45
N LEU A 27 -8.45 -0.42 -6.64
CA LEU A 27 -8.49 0.42 -7.85
C LEU A 27 -7.30 1.39 -7.87
N ALA A 28 -7.11 2.17 -6.80
CA ALA A 28 -6.00 3.12 -6.71
C ALA A 28 -4.62 2.45 -6.85
N MET A 29 -4.45 1.26 -6.28
CA MET A 29 -3.22 0.48 -6.42
C MET A 29 -3.00 -0.01 -7.85
N ALA A 30 -4.06 -0.38 -8.59
CA ALA A 30 -3.91 -0.80 -9.98
C ALA A 30 -3.41 0.37 -10.85
N ASP A 31 -3.97 1.56 -10.65
CA ASP A 31 -3.54 2.78 -11.33
C ASP A 31 -2.10 3.14 -10.95
N ALA A 32 -1.77 3.13 -9.66
CA ALA A 32 -0.42 3.43 -9.16
C ALA A 32 0.64 2.41 -9.63
N VAL A 33 0.30 1.13 -9.74
CA VAL A 33 1.19 0.11 -10.34
C VAL A 33 1.48 0.49 -11.79
N SER A 34 0.47 0.86 -12.57
CA SER A 34 0.67 1.31 -13.95
C SER A 34 1.56 2.54 -14.02
N GLU A 35 1.34 3.52 -13.15
CA GLU A 35 2.14 4.74 -13.11
C GLU A 35 3.60 4.46 -12.74
N CYS A 36 3.86 3.59 -11.76
CA CYS A 36 5.21 3.18 -11.39
C CYS A 36 5.94 2.48 -12.56
N ARG A 37 5.24 1.70 -13.39
CA ARG A 37 5.82 1.08 -14.60
C ARG A 37 6.16 2.11 -15.68
N THR A 38 5.37 3.18 -15.80
CA THR A 38 5.70 4.32 -16.66
C THR A 38 6.94 5.02 -16.14
N ALA A 39 7.01 5.32 -14.84
CA ALA A 39 8.17 5.95 -14.21
C ALA A 39 9.45 5.11 -14.35
N GLU A 40 9.35 3.79 -14.16
CA GLU A 40 10.41 2.82 -14.43
C GLU A 40 10.90 2.92 -15.89
N SER A 41 9.97 2.87 -16.85
CA SER A 41 10.28 2.95 -18.28
C SER A 41 10.94 4.27 -18.67
N MET A 42 10.56 5.35 -17.98
CA MET A 42 11.15 6.68 -18.13
C MET A 42 12.44 6.87 -17.35
N ALA A 43 12.91 5.82 -16.66
CA ALA A 43 14.10 5.89 -15.84
C ALA A 43 14.06 6.96 -14.74
N ALA A 44 12.86 7.30 -14.24
CA ALA A 44 12.67 8.31 -13.21
C ALA A 44 13.45 7.97 -11.93
N GLU A 45 13.98 8.99 -11.28
CA GLU A 45 14.68 8.84 -10.01
C GLU A 45 13.70 9.11 -8.87
N LEU A 46 13.83 8.32 -7.80
CA LEU A 46 13.05 8.56 -6.59
C LEU A 46 13.69 9.71 -5.83
N ASN A 47 12.85 10.62 -5.36
CA ASN A 47 13.25 11.59 -4.36
C ASN A 47 13.23 10.95 -2.96
N ARG A 48 13.57 11.72 -1.93
CA ARG A 48 13.63 11.23 -0.53
C ARG A 48 12.30 10.65 -0.03
N ASP A 49 11.18 11.26 -0.41
CA ASP A 49 9.85 10.79 0.01
C ASP A 49 9.50 9.49 -0.73
N GLY A 50 9.88 9.39 -2.01
CA GLY A 50 9.77 8.15 -2.79
C GLY A 50 10.60 7.00 -2.22
N GLU A 51 11.84 7.25 -1.81
CA GLU A 51 12.70 6.25 -1.14
C GLU A 51 12.09 5.78 0.19
N THR A 52 11.57 6.72 0.99
CA THR A 52 10.91 6.41 2.27
C THR A 52 9.64 5.60 2.05
N GLY A 53 8.84 5.98 1.05
CA GLY A 53 7.64 5.26 0.65
C GLY A 53 7.92 3.85 0.15
N LEU A 54 8.98 3.67 -0.64
CA LEU A 54 9.46 2.37 -1.10
C LEU A 54 9.85 1.45 0.07
N LEU A 55 10.65 1.95 1.02
CA LEU A 55 11.01 1.18 2.22
C LEU A 55 9.76 0.73 2.99
N ARG A 56 8.79 1.64 3.15
CA ARG A 56 7.53 1.31 3.83
C ARG A 56 6.73 0.24 3.09
N LEU A 57 6.63 0.32 1.77
CA LEU A 57 5.98 -0.72 0.96
C LEU A 57 6.70 -2.07 1.07
N ALA A 58 8.03 -2.08 1.13
CA ALA A 58 8.81 -3.30 1.30
C ALA A 58 8.56 -3.96 2.66
N GLU A 59 8.46 -3.18 3.75
CA GLU A 59 8.07 -3.67 5.07
C GLU A 59 6.67 -4.29 5.06
N ILE A 60 5.70 -3.61 4.43
CA ILE A 60 4.32 -4.08 4.30
C ILE A 60 4.30 -5.40 3.53
N TRP A 61 5.02 -5.49 2.40
CA TRP A 61 5.13 -6.70 1.62
C TRP A 61 5.70 -7.87 2.43
N CYS A 62 6.78 -7.64 3.20
CA CYS A 62 7.36 -8.64 4.10
C CYS A 62 6.33 -9.16 5.12
N CYS A 63 5.53 -8.26 5.69
CA CYS A 63 4.47 -8.63 6.64
C CYS A 63 3.34 -9.44 5.99
N LEU A 64 2.99 -9.12 4.74
CA LEU A 64 1.90 -9.77 4.01
C LEU A 64 2.31 -11.13 3.44
N SER A 65 3.60 -11.37 3.22
CA SER A 65 4.15 -12.62 2.66
C SER A 65 5.19 -13.26 3.60
N PRO A 66 4.77 -13.73 4.79
CA PRO A 66 5.66 -14.45 5.70
C PRO A 66 6.04 -15.80 5.06
N GLY A 67 7.25 -15.87 4.50
CA GLY A 67 7.75 -17.07 3.80
C GLY A 67 8.57 -16.78 2.55
N THR A 68 8.50 -15.58 1.98
CA THR A 68 9.36 -15.15 0.86
C THR A 68 10.79 -14.78 1.26
N GLY A 69 11.20 -15.16 2.48
CA GLY A 69 12.58 -15.21 2.98
C GLY A 69 13.51 -14.16 2.38
N GLY A 70 13.40 -12.91 2.83
CA GLY A 70 14.39 -11.86 2.53
C GLY A 70 14.80 -11.81 1.06
N ARG A 71 13.82 -11.73 0.14
CA ARG A 71 14.12 -11.47 -1.27
C ARG A 71 14.92 -10.18 -1.33
N VAL A 72 16.18 -10.28 -1.75
CA VAL A 72 17.02 -9.12 -2.00
C VAL A 72 16.37 -8.36 -3.14
N LEU A 73 16.00 -7.11 -2.87
CA LEU A 73 15.51 -6.17 -3.85
C LEU A 73 16.74 -5.53 -4.50
N GLU A 74 17.06 -5.94 -5.72
CA GLU A 74 18.11 -5.34 -6.54
C GLU A 74 17.46 -4.68 -7.76
N GLY A 75 17.89 -3.47 -8.09
CA GLY A 75 17.30 -2.70 -9.19
C GLY A 75 17.38 -1.21 -8.94
N ARG A 76 16.90 -0.42 -9.89
CA ARG A 76 16.77 1.04 -9.74
C ARG A 76 15.53 1.38 -8.89
N GLY A 77 15.52 2.56 -8.26
CA GLY A 77 14.44 2.95 -7.34
C GLY A 77 13.03 2.77 -7.93
N ALA A 78 12.78 3.28 -9.14
CA ALA A 78 11.48 3.15 -9.79
C ALA A 78 11.10 1.70 -10.16
N GLU A 79 12.07 0.89 -10.57
CA GLU A 79 11.89 -0.55 -10.85
C GLU A 79 11.48 -1.30 -9.58
N LEU A 80 12.23 -1.10 -8.50
CA LEU A 80 11.96 -1.71 -7.19
C LEU A 80 10.59 -1.29 -6.67
N LEU A 81 10.23 -0.01 -6.81
CA LEU A 81 8.94 0.52 -6.43
C LEU A 81 7.80 -0.15 -7.19
N ALA A 82 7.90 -0.24 -8.52
CA ALA A 82 6.88 -0.87 -9.34
C ALA A 82 6.72 -2.36 -9.00
N ASP A 83 7.81 -3.07 -8.71
CA ASP A 83 7.82 -4.48 -8.32
C ASP A 83 7.21 -4.73 -6.95
N VAL A 84 7.66 -4.00 -5.93
CA VAL A 84 7.15 -4.15 -4.57
C VAL A 84 5.67 -3.79 -4.54
N LEU A 85 5.26 -2.70 -5.19
CA LEU A 85 3.86 -2.28 -5.21
C LEU A 85 2.96 -3.32 -5.88
N ALA A 86 3.39 -3.89 -7.02
CA ALA A 86 2.66 -4.96 -7.69
C ALA A 86 2.52 -6.22 -6.81
N GLN A 87 3.53 -6.53 -6.02
CA GLN A 87 3.51 -7.68 -5.11
C GLN A 87 2.60 -7.44 -3.89
N VAL A 88 2.60 -6.23 -3.31
CA VAL A 88 1.63 -5.84 -2.27
C VAL A 88 0.21 -5.93 -2.82
N TYR A 89 -0.03 -5.38 -4.01
CA TYR A 89 -1.33 -5.45 -4.69
C TYR A 89 -1.80 -6.90 -4.85
N ALA A 90 -0.97 -7.77 -5.41
CA ALA A 90 -1.28 -9.19 -5.57
C ALA A 90 -1.61 -9.88 -4.24
N CYS A 91 -0.85 -9.57 -3.17
CA CYS A 91 -1.12 -10.11 -1.84
C CYS A 91 -2.51 -9.70 -1.33
N LEU A 92 -2.89 -8.44 -1.51
CA LEU A 92 -4.18 -7.92 -1.03
C LEU A 92 -5.37 -8.39 -1.88
N VAL A 93 -5.17 -8.70 -3.17
CA VAL A 93 -6.18 -9.37 -4.00
C VAL A 93 -6.43 -10.79 -3.50
N LEU A 94 -5.37 -11.56 -3.24
CA LEU A 94 -5.46 -12.96 -2.84
C LEU A 94 -5.87 -13.16 -1.38
N ARG A 95 -5.42 -12.28 -0.47
CA ARG A 95 -5.62 -12.39 0.97
C ARG A 95 -6.21 -11.10 1.54
N PRO A 96 -7.53 -10.92 1.46
CA PRO A 96 -8.19 -9.80 2.11
C PRO A 96 -7.91 -9.75 3.60
N LEU A 97 -7.67 -8.55 4.11
CA LEU A 97 -7.62 -8.29 5.55
C LEU A 97 -9.03 -8.01 6.06
N HIS A 98 -9.36 -8.56 7.23
CA HIS A 98 -10.69 -8.44 7.86
C HIS A 98 -10.63 -7.90 9.30
N THR A 99 -9.45 -7.49 9.75
CA THR A 99 -9.24 -6.95 11.10
C THR A 99 -9.27 -5.42 11.09
N PRO A 100 -9.62 -4.76 12.21
CA PRO A 100 -9.46 -3.31 12.35
C PRO A 100 -8.05 -2.80 12.04
N ALA A 101 -7.02 -3.59 12.38
CA ALA A 101 -5.64 -3.26 12.02
C ALA A 101 -5.43 -3.28 10.49
N GLY A 102 -6.04 -4.24 9.79
CA GLY A 102 -6.06 -4.25 8.32
C GLY A 102 -6.77 -3.04 7.71
N MET A 103 -7.76 -2.48 8.39
CA MET A 103 -8.39 -1.21 7.98
C MET A 103 -7.38 -0.06 7.99
N GLY A 104 -6.58 0.03 9.05
CA GLY A 104 -5.53 1.04 9.16
C GLY A 104 -4.53 0.95 8.02
N LEU A 105 -4.11 -0.28 7.68
CA LEU A 105 -3.22 -0.51 6.55
C LEU A 105 -3.86 -0.10 5.21
N TYR A 106 -5.16 -0.36 5.01
CA TYR A 106 -5.82 0.09 3.78
C TYR A 106 -5.86 1.61 3.63
N VAL A 107 -6.01 2.34 4.74
CA VAL A 107 -6.02 3.81 4.72
C VAL A 107 -4.61 4.35 4.47
N GLU A 108 -3.59 3.78 5.14
CA GLU A 108 -2.18 4.14 4.92
C GLU A 108 -1.78 3.94 3.46
N LEU A 109 -2.06 2.76 2.90
CA LEU A 109 -1.75 2.47 1.49
C LEU A 109 -2.50 3.39 0.54
N LEU A 110 -3.77 3.74 0.83
CA LEU A 110 -4.53 4.64 -0.03
C LEU A 110 -3.88 6.03 -0.09
N TYR A 111 -3.46 6.57 1.06
CA TYR A 111 -2.71 7.83 1.11
C TYR A 111 -1.40 7.74 0.30
N MET A 112 -0.66 6.63 0.42
CA MET A 112 0.55 6.41 -0.36
C MET A 112 0.27 6.37 -1.87
N MET A 113 -0.85 5.76 -2.29
CA MET A 113 -1.24 5.73 -3.71
C MET A 113 -1.60 7.13 -4.22
N GLU A 114 -2.28 7.94 -3.42
CA GLU A 114 -2.59 9.33 -3.79
C GLU A 114 -1.31 10.15 -3.98
N ALA A 115 -0.34 10.07 -3.07
CA ALA A 115 0.95 10.75 -3.19
C ALA A 115 1.72 10.30 -4.44
N LEU A 116 1.73 8.99 -4.72
CA LEU A 116 2.32 8.43 -5.95
C LEU A 116 1.66 8.97 -7.22
N MET A 117 0.32 8.97 -7.26
CA MET A 117 -0.44 9.45 -8.42
C MET A 117 -0.31 10.96 -8.65
N LEU A 118 0.03 11.72 -7.61
CA LEU A 118 0.38 13.14 -7.73
C LEU A 118 1.83 13.37 -8.20
N GLY A 119 2.62 12.30 -8.38
CA GLY A 119 4.02 12.36 -8.78
C GLY A 119 4.97 12.80 -7.68
N GLU A 120 4.52 12.84 -6.42
CA GLU A 120 5.29 13.41 -5.29
C GLU A 120 6.55 12.61 -4.93
N TRP A 121 6.70 11.40 -5.48
CA TRP A 121 7.78 10.47 -5.13
C TRP A 121 8.95 10.49 -6.11
N PHE A 122 8.82 11.22 -7.22
CA PHE A 122 9.82 11.30 -8.27
C PHE A 122 10.38 12.73 -8.38
N ASP A 123 11.61 12.85 -8.90
CA ASP A 123 12.26 14.14 -9.23
C ASP A 123 11.89 14.68 -10.63
#